data_AF-A0A3A8JBM7-F1
#
_entry.id   AF-A0A3A8JBM7-F1
#
_cell.length_a   1.000
_cell.length_b   1.000
_cell.length_c   1.000
_cell.angle_alpha   90.00
_cell.angle_beta   90.00
_cell.angle_gamma   90.00
#
_symmetry.space_group_name_H-M   'P 1'
#
loop_
_entity.id
_entity.type
_entity.pdbx_description
1 polymer ?
#
loop_
_entity_poly.entity_id
_entity_poly.type
_entity_poly.pdbx_seq_one_letter_code
_entity_poly.pdbx_strand_id
1 'polypeptide(L)'
;MFRQYVELGLLDVDSFEKLLVRAGLDDLEELPVRRNPFTPEDAVAVLRELMAKPMTLGTFPPRMAAGFLLREVLAHGEVSREEMARRVARFAREQVAVLRPDGYLAWALDGSTQQKVAPVVWKDGVFRAGYFELGRFYSGKGGVFRSVDAQLRASDWRPLAEVYDDADVINRSLDGAEDAFVEMYHAVGQLLSHPMDSIAGLRDLPMGMAALLSSSPEYWERFQYMTAGERIRETARVMTNVIALWGTASASIRTVTRALACVDATVPVLSLSTDGLLVVERIAVPVGRSAALLGGGPGAGIILQRVDDAVDSTVEAGGESPAPWAASGTPAYSSFKSFKRAMGSAGEGKEWHHLVEQTDGNVARFGPKALHNRENILPLDKSLHSRISGYYSSIQPFTRGRTVRDWLRPQSFVEQREFGLKMMRDLGGAP
;
A
#
# COMPACT_ATOMS: atom_id res chain seq x y z
N MET A 1 -34.44 8.42 -8.06
CA MET A 1 -35.25 9.65 -8.25
C MET A 1 -34.39 10.91 -8.07
N PHE A 2 -33.74 11.08 -6.92
CA PHE A 2 -32.90 12.25 -6.60
C PHE A 2 -31.82 12.57 -7.65
N ARG A 3 -31.05 11.57 -8.10
CA ARG A 3 -30.03 11.73 -9.16
C ARG A 3 -30.58 12.31 -10.47
N GLN A 4 -31.74 11.83 -10.94
CA GLN A 4 -32.39 12.37 -12.14
C GLN A 4 -32.81 13.83 -11.96
N TYR A 5 -33.29 14.22 -10.78
CA TYR A 5 -33.63 15.62 -10.49
C TYR A 5 -32.40 16.54 -10.47
N VAL A 6 -31.26 16.06 -9.96
CA VAL A 6 -29.99 16.79 -10.01
C VAL A 6 -29.47 16.93 -11.45
N GLU A 7 -29.51 15.86 -12.24
CA GLU A 7 -29.08 15.87 -13.64
C GLU A 7 -29.95 16.79 -14.51
N LEU A 8 -31.25 16.89 -14.20
CA LEU A 8 -32.20 17.80 -14.86
C LEU A 8 -32.13 19.25 -14.33
N GLY A 9 -31.26 19.55 -13.36
CA GLY A 9 -31.13 20.88 -12.77
C GLY A 9 -32.34 21.33 -11.95
N LEU A 10 -33.18 20.38 -11.52
CA LEU A 10 -34.43 20.63 -10.79
C LEU A 10 -34.20 20.79 -9.27
N LEU A 11 -32.96 20.61 -8.81
CA LEU A 11 -32.52 20.83 -7.43
C LEU A 11 -31.36 21.82 -7.40
N ASP A 12 -31.42 22.79 -6.48
CA ASP A 12 -30.33 23.75 -6.26
C ASP A 12 -29.20 23.10 -5.45
N VAL A 13 -28.35 22.36 -6.17
CA VAL A 13 -27.16 21.69 -5.63
C VAL A 13 -25.89 22.32 -6.20
N ASP A 14 -24.91 22.56 -5.33
CA ASP A 14 -23.65 23.15 -5.76
C ASP A 14 -22.76 22.16 -6.52
N SER A 15 -21.60 22.62 -7.00
CA SER A 15 -20.68 21.79 -7.78
C SER A 15 -20.13 20.58 -7.03
N PHE A 16 -20.00 20.66 -5.70
CA PHE A 16 -19.51 19.56 -4.87
C PHE A 16 -20.61 18.53 -4.62
N GLU A 17 -21.83 18.97 -4.31
CA GLU A 17 -23.01 18.08 -4.18
C GLU A 17 -23.28 17.34 -5.50
N LYS A 18 -23.24 18.05 -6.64
CA LYS A 18 -23.36 17.43 -7.98
C LYS A 18 -22.31 16.35 -8.20
N LEU A 19 -21.06 16.60 -7.80
CA LEU A 19 -19.98 15.63 -7.93
C LEU A 19 -20.24 14.38 -7.09
N LEU A 20 -20.69 14.55 -5.85
CA LEU A 20 -21.00 13.44 -4.94
C LEU A 20 -22.17 12.57 -5.44
N VAL A 21 -23.21 13.18 -6.01
CA VAL A 21 -24.30 12.46 -6.66
C VAL A 21 -23.79 11.61 -7.81
N ARG A 22 -22.93 12.18 -8.67
CA ARG A 22 -22.32 11.44 -9.78
C ARG A 22 -21.34 10.37 -9.32
N ALA A 23 -20.75 10.52 -8.13
CA ALA A 23 -19.94 9.50 -7.47
C ALA A 23 -20.77 8.36 -6.86
N GLY A 24 -22.10 8.44 -6.91
CA GLY A 24 -23.02 7.38 -6.48
C GLY A 24 -23.68 7.61 -5.11
N LEU A 25 -23.70 8.84 -4.61
CA LEU A 25 -24.45 9.21 -3.41
C LEU A 25 -25.85 9.72 -3.80
N ASP A 26 -26.84 8.82 -3.72
CA ASP A 26 -28.21 9.11 -4.12
C ASP A 26 -29.01 9.91 -3.07
N ASP A 27 -28.55 9.95 -1.82
CA ASP A 27 -29.13 10.74 -0.74
C ASP A 27 -28.04 11.56 -0.05
N LEU A 28 -28.14 12.88 -0.18
CA LEU A 28 -27.22 13.82 0.45
C LEU A 28 -27.80 14.45 1.72
N GLU A 29 -29.09 14.23 2.01
CA GLU A 29 -29.77 14.83 3.17
C GLU A 29 -29.34 14.14 4.47
N GLU A 30 -29.10 12.84 4.41
CA GLU A 30 -28.56 12.05 5.54
C GLU A 30 -27.06 12.27 5.79
N LEU A 31 -26.38 12.97 4.88
CA LEU A 31 -24.93 13.22 4.97
C LEU A 31 -24.62 14.66 5.38
N PRO A 32 -23.49 14.91 6.09
CA PRO A 32 -23.12 16.25 6.53
C PRO A 32 -22.55 17.16 5.41
N VAL A 33 -22.94 16.92 4.15
CA VAL A 33 -22.40 17.57 2.94
C VAL A 33 -22.71 19.07 2.89
N ARG A 34 -23.81 19.49 3.54
CA ARG A 34 -24.26 20.89 3.60
C ARG A 34 -23.72 21.67 4.80
N ARG A 35 -22.95 21.05 5.71
CA ARG A 35 -22.32 21.76 6.82
C ARG A 35 -21.27 22.74 6.30
N ASN A 36 -21.19 23.91 6.95
CA ASN A 36 -20.23 24.96 6.60
C ASN A 36 -19.69 25.61 7.91
N PRO A 37 -18.39 25.50 8.20
CA PRO A 37 -17.36 24.86 7.37
C PRO A 37 -17.54 23.33 7.29
N PHE A 38 -17.14 22.74 6.17
CA PHE A 38 -17.10 21.30 5.98
C PHE A 38 -15.86 20.74 6.66
N THR A 39 -16.04 19.85 7.64
CA THR A 39 -14.97 19.38 8.52
C THR A 39 -14.32 18.08 8.02
N PRO A 40 -13.13 17.73 8.52
CA PRO A 40 -12.55 16.42 8.23
C PRO A 40 -13.42 15.25 8.72
N GLU A 41 -14.15 15.40 9.82
CA GLU A 41 -15.10 14.41 10.33
C GLU A 41 -16.26 14.19 9.33
N ASP A 42 -16.76 15.28 8.74
CA ASP A 42 -17.74 15.21 7.66
C ASP A 42 -17.15 14.50 6.42
N ALA A 43 -15.87 14.76 6.10
CA ALA A 43 -15.18 14.09 5.01
C ALA A 43 -15.06 12.57 5.23
N VAL A 44 -14.79 12.13 6.47
CA VAL A 44 -14.79 10.70 6.83
C VAL A 44 -16.17 10.08 6.64
N ALA A 45 -17.23 10.76 7.08
CA ALA A 45 -18.60 10.26 6.93
C ALA A 45 -18.97 10.07 5.45
N VAL A 46 -18.64 11.04 4.60
CA VAL A 46 -18.89 10.96 3.15
C VAL A 46 -18.04 9.87 2.49
N LEU A 47 -16.76 9.73 2.85
CA LEU A 47 -15.90 8.64 2.36
C LEU A 47 -16.45 7.26 2.74
N ARG A 48 -16.94 7.10 3.97
CA ARG A 48 -17.54 5.84 4.44
C ARG A 48 -18.72 5.44 3.57
N GLU A 49 -19.61 6.39 3.29
CA GLU A 49 -20.77 6.13 2.45
C GLU A 49 -20.36 5.77 1.01
N LEU A 50 -19.39 6.48 0.43
CA LEU A 50 -18.85 6.17 -0.91
C LEU A 50 -18.23 4.77 -0.99
N MET A 51 -17.57 4.30 0.06
CA MET A 51 -16.97 2.96 0.13
C MET A 51 -18.01 1.84 0.29
N ALA A 52 -19.16 2.14 0.91
CA ALA A 52 -20.25 1.18 1.09
C ALA A 52 -21.07 0.98 -0.20
N LYS A 53 -21.12 2.00 -1.08
CA LYS A 53 -21.89 1.94 -2.34
C LYS A 53 -21.15 1.14 -3.41
N PRO A 54 -21.86 0.32 -4.21
CA PRO A 54 -21.26 -0.36 -5.35
C PRO A 54 -20.66 0.65 -6.34
N MET A 55 -19.66 0.21 -7.08
CA MET A 55 -18.97 1.03 -8.06
C MET A 55 -19.34 0.58 -9.47
N THR A 56 -19.69 1.55 -10.30
CA THR A 56 -19.91 1.38 -11.74
C THR A 56 -18.88 2.16 -12.54
N LEU A 57 -18.72 1.84 -13.83
CA LEU A 57 -17.82 2.57 -14.73
C LEU A 57 -18.13 4.07 -14.80
N GLY A 58 -19.41 4.44 -14.75
CA GLY A 58 -19.84 5.84 -14.76
C GLY A 58 -19.56 6.57 -13.44
N THR A 59 -19.63 5.86 -12.30
CA THR A 59 -19.32 6.45 -10.98
C THR A 59 -17.83 6.49 -10.68
N PHE A 60 -17.01 5.67 -11.34
CA PHE A 60 -15.58 5.54 -11.05
C PHE A 60 -14.82 6.88 -11.19
N PRO A 61 -14.93 7.63 -12.31
CA PRO A 61 -14.26 8.93 -12.45
C PRO A 61 -14.73 10.00 -11.45
N PRO A 62 -16.04 10.24 -11.27
CA PRO A 62 -16.54 11.16 -10.23
C PRO A 62 -16.07 10.78 -8.82
N ARG A 63 -16.00 9.48 -8.52
CA ARG A 63 -15.53 8.98 -7.21
C ARG A 63 -14.04 9.24 -7.00
N MET A 64 -13.21 9.20 -8.05
CA MET A 64 -11.81 9.65 -8.00
C MET A 64 -11.68 11.12 -7.64
N ALA A 65 -12.44 12.00 -8.31
CA ALA A 65 -12.42 13.42 -8.01
C ALA A 65 -12.96 13.72 -6.59
N ALA A 66 -14.07 13.08 -6.19
CA ALA A 66 -14.63 13.21 -4.85
C ALA A 66 -13.63 12.76 -3.78
N GLY A 67 -13.03 11.58 -3.95
CA GLY A 67 -12.01 11.07 -3.04
C GLY A 67 -10.83 12.03 -2.92
N PHE A 68 -10.34 12.61 -4.03
CA PHE A 68 -9.25 13.59 -4.00
C PHE A 68 -9.59 14.81 -3.13
N LEU A 69 -10.77 15.39 -3.33
CA LEU A 69 -11.22 16.56 -2.56
C LEU A 69 -11.40 16.25 -1.08
N LEU A 70 -12.03 15.11 -0.75
CA LEU A 70 -12.23 14.66 0.61
C LEU A 70 -10.88 14.45 1.32
N ARG A 71 -9.88 13.88 0.62
CA ARG A 71 -8.53 13.71 1.17
C ARG A 71 -7.78 15.03 1.37
N GLU A 72 -8.02 16.06 0.55
CA GLU A 72 -7.48 17.40 0.82
C GLU A 72 -8.11 18.02 2.09
N VAL A 73 -9.40 17.78 2.37
CA VAL A 73 -10.03 18.21 3.64
C VAL A 73 -9.38 17.48 4.82
N LEU A 74 -9.19 16.15 4.71
CA LEU A 74 -8.51 15.37 5.74
C LEU A 74 -7.08 15.84 6.01
N ALA A 75 -6.37 16.34 4.99
CA ALA A 75 -4.99 16.79 5.11
C ALA A 75 -4.84 18.24 5.59
N HIS A 76 -5.79 19.12 5.24
CA HIS A 76 -5.66 20.57 5.43
C HIS A 76 -6.65 21.17 6.43
N GLY A 77 -7.58 20.38 6.97
CA GLY A 77 -8.57 20.82 7.94
C GLY A 77 -9.87 21.27 7.30
N GLU A 78 -10.64 22.05 8.05
CA GLU A 78 -11.97 22.51 7.65
C GLU A 78 -11.95 23.42 6.41
N VAL A 79 -12.99 23.35 5.58
CA VAL A 79 -13.07 24.05 4.29
C VAL A 79 -14.43 24.73 4.14
N SER A 80 -14.43 26.00 3.75
CA SER A 80 -15.68 26.70 3.43
C SER A 80 -16.33 26.17 2.15
N ARG A 81 -17.65 26.31 2.02
CA ARG A 81 -18.37 25.94 0.79
C ARG A 81 -17.81 26.63 -0.47
N GLU A 82 -17.42 27.89 -0.36
CA GLU A 82 -16.83 28.65 -1.47
C GLU A 82 -15.45 28.08 -1.88
N GLU A 83 -14.61 27.73 -0.90
CA GLU A 83 -13.33 27.09 -1.16
C GLU A 83 -13.50 25.70 -1.77
N MET A 84 -14.47 24.92 -1.29
CA MET A 84 -14.79 23.62 -1.88
C MET A 84 -15.20 23.77 -3.35
N ALA A 85 -16.06 24.74 -3.68
CA ALA A 85 -16.44 25.02 -5.05
C ALA A 85 -15.22 25.43 -5.91
N ARG A 86 -14.31 26.26 -5.39
CA ARG A 86 -13.05 26.60 -6.07
C ARG A 86 -12.19 25.37 -6.33
N ARG A 87 -12.12 24.44 -5.38
CA ARG A 87 -11.36 23.19 -5.52
C ARG A 87 -11.95 22.28 -6.60
N VAL A 88 -13.27 22.17 -6.69
CA VAL A 88 -13.98 21.45 -7.77
C VAL A 88 -13.70 22.12 -9.12
N ALA A 89 -13.73 23.45 -9.18
CA ALA A 89 -13.49 24.20 -10.42
C ALA A 89 -12.09 23.97 -11.02
N ARG A 90 -11.09 23.54 -10.23
CA ARG A 90 -9.76 23.15 -10.74
C ARG A 90 -9.84 21.99 -11.74
N PHE A 91 -10.69 21.01 -11.48
CA PHE A 91 -10.88 19.86 -12.37
C PHE A 91 -11.46 20.29 -13.72
N ALA A 92 -12.42 21.22 -13.71
CA ALA A 92 -13.02 21.75 -14.93
C ALA A 92 -12.01 22.57 -15.73
N ARG A 93 -11.21 23.41 -15.07
CA ARG A 93 -10.17 24.25 -15.71
C ARG A 93 -9.09 23.46 -16.41
N GLU A 94 -8.72 22.30 -15.86
CA GLU A 94 -7.67 21.44 -16.41
C GLU A 94 -8.21 20.30 -17.27
N GLN A 95 -9.53 20.22 -17.48
CA GLN A 95 -10.23 19.14 -18.18
C GLN A 95 -9.69 17.79 -17.72
N VAL A 96 -9.85 17.51 -16.42
CA VAL A 96 -9.22 16.34 -15.81
C VAL A 96 -9.93 15.06 -16.24
N ALA A 97 -9.18 14.12 -16.80
CA ALA A 97 -9.59 12.77 -17.14
C ALA A 97 -8.88 11.73 -16.28
N VAL A 98 -9.44 10.52 -16.26
CA VAL A 98 -8.85 9.34 -15.62
C VAL A 98 -8.97 8.14 -16.55
N LEU A 99 -8.06 7.19 -16.40
CA LEU A 99 -8.22 5.85 -16.98
C LEU A 99 -9.27 5.08 -16.17
N ARG A 100 -10.25 4.49 -16.85
CA ARG A 100 -11.21 3.56 -16.28
C ARG A 100 -10.72 2.10 -16.41
N PRO A 101 -11.27 1.17 -15.61
CA PRO A 101 -10.91 -0.25 -15.66
C PRO A 101 -11.15 -0.94 -17.01
N ASP A 102 -12.05 -0.43 -17.84
CA ASP A 102 -12.35 -0.92 -19.20
C ASP A 102 -11.38 -0.41 -20.28
N GLY A 103 -10.35 0.35 -19.90
CA GLY A 103 -9.35 0.85 -20.83
C GLY A 103 -9.72 2.15 -21.55
N TYR A 104 -10.85 2.77 -21.17
CA TYR A 104 -11.28 4.07 -21.69
C TYR A 104 -10.80 5.21 -20.80
N LEU A 105 -10.52 6.36 -21.40
CA LEU A 105 -10.47 7.61 -20.66
C LEU A 105 -11.88 8.13 -20.42
N ALA A 106 -12.09 8.75 -19.27
CA ALA A 106 -13.36 9.40 -18.93
C ALA A 106 -13.12 10.67 -18.10
N TRP A 107 -14.00 11.66 -18.24
CA TRP A 107 -13.87 12.92 -17.51
C TRP A 107 -14.17 12.75 -16.02
N ALA A 108 -13.31 13.30 -15.18
CA ALA A 108 -13.35 13.07 -13.73
C ALA A 108 -14.55 13.70 -13.03
N LEU A 109 -15.18 14.74 -13.59
CA LEU A 109 -16.31 15.43 -12.93
C LEU A 109 -17.68 14.84 -13.26
N ASP A 110 -17.82 14.16 -14.39
CA ASP A 110 -19.11 13.67 -14.85
C ASP A 110 -19.14 12.19 -15.24
N GLY A 111 -17.98 11.56 -15.36
CA GLY A 111 -17.87 10.15 -15.73
C GLY A 111 -18.13 9.87 -17.21
N SER A 112 -18.35 10.91 -18.03
CA SER A 112 -18.59 10.72 -19.45
C SER A 112 -17.36 10.16 -20.15
N THR A 113 -17.61 9.14 -20.98
CA THR A 113 -16.58 8.42 -21.74
C THR A 113 -15.94 9.36 -22.76
N GLN A 114 -14.64 9.24 -22.93
CA GLN A 114 -13.86 9.86 -23.99
C GLN A 114 -13.44 8.79 -25.00
N GLN A 115 -12.15 8.49 -25.11
CA GLN A 115 -11.62 7.53 -26.10
C GLN A 115 -11.13 6.25 -25.43
N LYS A 116 -11.23 5.13 -26.15
CA LYS A 116 -10.55 3.89 -25.78
C LYS A 116 -9.05 4.06 -26.04
N VAL A 117 -8.23 3.71 -25.06
CA VAL A 117 -6.77 3.80 -25.24
C VAL A 117 -6.16 2.43 -25.49
N ALA A 118 -6.39 1.48 -24.59
CA ALA A 118 -5.94 0.10 -24.70
C ALA A 118 -6.63 -0.76 -23.62
N PRO A 119 -6.67 -2.10 -23.75
CA PRO A 119 -7.03 -2.96 -22.63
C PRO A 119 -6.13 -2.72 -21.42
N VAL A 120 -6.72 -2.78 -20.22
CA VAL A 120 -5.95 -2.64 -18.97
C VAL A 120 -5.15 -3.91 -18.72
N VAL A 121 -3.85 -3.75 -18.50
CA VAL A 121 -2.93 -4.84 -18.17
C VAL A 121 -2.16 -4.53 -16.89
N TRP A 122 -1.80 -5.59 -16.17
CA TRP A 122 -0.88 -5.50 -15.05
C TRP A 122 0.57 -5.48 -15.56
N LYS A 123 1.31 -4.40 -15.30
CA LYS A 123 2.71 -4.27 -15.71
C LYS A 123 3.48 -3.35 -14.77
N ASP A 124 4.69 -3.78 -14.37
CA ASP A 124 5.59 -3.04 -13.50
C ASP A 124 4.96 -2.60 -12.16
N GLY A 125 4.08 -3.44 -11.59
CA GLY A 125 3.44 -3.17 -10.30
C GLY A 125 2.25 -2.19 -10.35
N VAL A 126 1.77 -1.85 -11.55
CA VAL A 126 0.61 -0.96 -11.75
C VAL A 126 -0.32 -1.49 -12.84
N PHE A 127 -1.60 -1.15 -12.74
CA PHE A 127 -2.55 -1.32 -13.84
C PHE A 127 -2.40 -0.18 -14.83
N ARG A 128 -2.19 -0.52 -16.10
CA ARG A 128 -2.02 0.48 -17.16
C ARG A 128 -2.64 0.06 -18.48
N ALA A 129 -3.02 1.06 -19.25
CA ALA A 129 -3.48 0.96 -20.64
C ALA A 129 -2.62 1.91 -21.48
N GLY A 130 -1.71 1.36 -22.28
CA GLY A 130 -0.72 2.16 -23.01
C GLY A 130 0.13 3.01 -22.05
N TYR A 131 0.10 4.33 -22.22
CA TYR A 131 0.82 5.30 -21.38
C TYR A 131 0.03 5.78 -20.15
N PHE A 132 -1.19 5.26 -19.96
CA PHE A 132 -2.07 5.68 -18.88
C PHE A 132 -2.08 4.63 -17.78
N GLU A 133 -2.10 5.08 -16.54
CA GLU A 133 -2.12 4.28 -15.33
C GLU A 133 -3.47 4.47 -14.65
N LEU A 134 -4.05 3.37 -14.18
CA LEU A 134 -5.27 3.40 -13.41
C LEU A 134 -5.01 4.18 -12.11
N GLY A 135 -5.97 4.96 -11.62
CA GLY A 135 -5.80 5.74 -10.38
C GLY A 135 -4.95 7.00 -10.51
N ARG A 136 -4.62 7.45 -11.73
CA ARG A 136 -3.99 8.75 -11.99
C ARG A 136 -4.94 9.72 -12.69
N PHE A 137 -4.65 11.01 -12.52
CA PHE A 137 -5.29 12.11 -13.23
C PHE A 137 -4.46 12.56 -14.43
N TYR A 138 -5.16 13.00 -15.47
CA TYR A 138 -4.59 13.50 -16.71
C TYR A 138 -5.29 14.80 -17.08
N SER A 139 -4.53 15.81 -17.51
CA SER A 139 -5.12 17.04 -18.05
C SER A 139 -5.33 16.87 -19.54
N GLY A 140 -6.58 17.04 -19.99
CA GLY A 140 -6.93 17.14 -21.43
C GLY A 140 -6.81 18.56 -21.97
N LYS A 141 -6.40 19.53 -21.14
CA LYS A 141 -6.31 20.94 -21.52
C LYS A 141 -5.38 21.15 -22.71
N GLY A 142 -5.86 21.87 -23.70
CA GLY A 142 -5.11 22.14 -24.93
C GLY A 142 -5.07 20.97 -25.90
N GLY A 143 -6.06 20.07 -25.85
CA GLY A 143 -6.31 19.07 -26.88
C GLY A 143 -5.38 17.86 -26.87
N VAL A 144 -4.53 17.72 -25.85
CA VAL A 144 -3.69 16.53 -25.66
C VAL A 144 -3.62 16.18 -24.18
N PHE A 145 -3.68 14.88 -23.88
CA PHE A 145 -3.58 14.37 -22.53
C PHE A 145 -2.15 14.48 -22.00
N ARG A 146 -2.01 15.01 -20.78
CA ARG A 146 -0.73 15.15 -20.05
C ARG A 146 -0.87 14.66 -18.61
N SER A 147 0.21 14.17 -18.03
CA SER A 147 0.26 13.86 -16.60
C SER A 147 0.16 15.14 -15.76
N VAL A 148 -0.56 15.08 -14.65
CA VAL A 148 -0.69 16.21 -13.71
C VAL A 148 0.08 15.98 -12.41
N ASP A 149 0.43 17.09 -11.75
CA ASP A 149 1.01 17.10 -10.42
C ASP A 149 -0.06 16.89 -9.32
N ALA A 150 0.40 16.97 -8.08
CA ALA A 150 -0.42 16.85 -6.88
C ALA A 150 -1.51 17.93 -6.74
N GLN A 151 -1.41 19.02 -7.51
CA GLN A 151 -2.34 20.15 -7.56
C GLN A 151 -3.17 20.14 -8.86
N LEU A 152 -3.16 19.03 -9.61
CA LEU A 152 -3.85 18.82 -10.89
C LEU A 152 -3.34 19.70 -12.03
N ARG A 153 -2.14 20.29 -11.90
CA ARG A 153 -1.52 21.10 -12.97
C ARG A 153 -0.72 20.19 -13.88
N ALA A 154 -0.77 20.43 -15.19
CA ALA A 154 0.06 19.70 -16.14
C ALA A 154 1.55 19.78 -15.73
N SER A 155 2.16 18.61 -15.51
CA SER A 155 3.50 18.47 -14.93
C SER A 155 4.55 18.04 -15.95
N ASP A 156 4.15 17.28 -16.97
CA ASP A 156 5.01 16.87 -18.09
C ASP A 156 4.62 17.64 -19.35
N TRP A 157 5.63 18.09 -20.10
CA TRP A 157 5.42 18.78 -21.37
C TRP A 157 5.09 17.81 -22.51
N ARG A 158 5.46 16.53 -22.35
CA ARG A 158 5.27 15.51 -23.38
C ARG A 158 3.79 15.08 -23.46
N PRO A 159 3.15 15.19 -24.64
CA PRO A 159 1.79 14.67 -24.81
C PRO A 159 1.78 13.14 -24.75
N LEU A 160 0.78 12.58 -24.06
CA LEU A 160 0.56 11.13 -23.96
C LEU A 160 -0.34 10.61 -25.09
N ALA A 161 -1.36 11.39 -25.43
CA ALA A 161 -2.28 11.14 -26.55
C ALA A 161 -2.98 12.45 -26.94
N GLU A 162 -3.46 12.54 -28.17
CA GLU A 162 -4.40 13.60 -28.57
C GLU A 162 -5.78 13.34 -27.93
N VAL A 163 -6.49 14.42 -27.60
CA VAL A 163 -7.88 14.38 -27.16
C VAL A 163 -8.73 14.43 -28.43
N TYR A 164 -9.33 13.29 -28.78
CA TYR A 164 -10.24 13.22 -29.91
C TYR A 164 -11.66 13.61 -29.45
N ASP A 165 -12.40 14.31 -30.32
CA ASP A 165 -13.82 14.64 -30.10
C ASP A 165 -14.74 13.56 -30.69
N ASP A 166 -14.24 12.32 -30.75
CA ASP A 166 -14.99 11.13 -31.12
C ASP A 166 -15.69 10.58 -29.87
N ALA A 167 -16.55 11.43 -29.28
CA ALA A 167 -17.56 11.01 -28.31
C ALA A 167 -18.47 9.97 -29.00
N ASP A 168 -18.04 8.72 -28.94
CA ASP A 168 -18.69 7.57 -29.54
C ASP A 168 -20.10 7.48 -28.94
N VAL A 169 -21.07 7.97 -29.72
CA VAL A 169 -22.49 8.03 -29.36
C VAL A 169 -23.02 6.63 -29.01
N ILE A 170 -22.31 5.58 -29.46
CA ILE A 170 -22.65 4.18 -29.29
C ILE A 170 -22.26 3.63 -27.90
N ASN A 171 -21.25 4.19 -27.22
CA ASN A 171 -20.81 3.70 -25.90
C ASN A 171 -21.56 4.34 -24.71
N ARG A 172 -22.63 5.11 -24.95
CA ARG A 172 -23.47 5.70 -23.88
C ARG A 172 -24.38 4.71 -23.15
N SER A 173 -24.39 3.44 -23.57
CA SER A 173 -25.29 2.40 -23.05
C SER A 173 -24.51 1.26 -22.40
N LEU A 174 -23.68 1.53 -21.39
CA LEU A 174 -22.95 0.45 -20.72
C LEU A 174 -23.82 -0.24 -19.66
N ASP A 175 -24.71 -1.12 -20.16
CA ASP A 175 -25.29 -2.24 -19.39
C ASP A 175 -24.24 -3.37 -19.14
N GLY A 176 -23.03 -3.27 -19.71
CA GLY A 176 -21.92 -4.21 -19.54
C GLY A 176 -20.88 -3.80 -18.50
N ALA A 177 -21.23 -2.96 -17.52
CA ALA A 177 -20.27 -2.52 -16.50
C ALA A 177 -19.68 -3.71 -15.71
N GLU A 178 -20.48 -4.75 -15.46
CA GLU A 178 -20.01 -5.99 -14.83
C GLU A 178 -18.89 -6.65 -15.65
N ASP A 179 -19.03 -6.74 -16.98
CA ASP A 179 -18.03 -7.36 -17.87
C ASP A 179 -16.70 -6.60 -17.90
N ALA A 180 -16.74 -5.27 -17.82
CA ALA A 180 -15.54 -4.45 -17.73
C ALA A 180 -14.80 -4.61 -16.39
N PHE A 181 -15.54 -4.71 -15.29
CA PHE A 181 -14.93 -5.09 -14.01
C PHE A 181 -14.50 -6.56 -14.02
N VAL A 182 -15.09 -7.42 -14.85
CA VAL A 182 -14.62 -8.80 -15.11
C VAL A 182 -13.25 -8.83 -15.77
N GLU A 183 -12.92 -7.93 -16.70
CA GLU A 183 -11.55 -7.84 -17.20
C GLU A 183 -10.55 -7.46 -16.10
N MET A 184 -10.93 -6.52 -15.21
CA MET A 184 -10.15 -6.21 -14.01
C MET A 184 -10.08 -7.42 -13.05
N TYR A 185 -11.17 -8.15 -12.84
CA TYR A 185 -11.21 -9.39 -12.05
C TYR A 185 -10.29 -10.46 -12.66
N HIS A 186 -10.22 -10.55 -13.98
CA HIS A 186 -9.32 -11.47 -14.68
C HIS A 186 -7.87 -11.03 -14.55
N ALA A 187 -7.55 -9.74 -14.70
CA ALA A 187 -6.20 -9.22 -14.49
C ALA A 187 -5.74 -9.42 -13.04
N VAL A 188 -6.64 -9.22 -12.08
CA VAL A 188 -6.40 -9.55 -10.66
C VAL A 188 -6.30 -11.07 -10.47
N GLY A 189 -7.12 -11.88 -11.11
CA GLY A 189 -7.04 -13.34 -11.05
C GLY A 189 -5.72 -13.89 -11.61
N GLN A 190 -5.19 -13.29 -12.67
CA GLN A 190 -3.86 -13.60 -13.20
C GLN A 190 -2.77 -13.20 -12.21
N LEU A 191 -2.90 -12.04 -11.55
CA LEU A 191 -1.99 -11.60 -10.50
C LEU A 191 -2.01 -12.54 -9.28
N LEU A 192 -3.20 -13.01 -8.91
CA LEU A 192 -3.49 -13.87 -7.76
C LEU A 192 -3.41 -15.36 -8.06
N SER A 193 -2.92 -15.74 -9.24
CA SER A 193 -2.76 -17.14 -9.64
C SER A 193 -1.65 -17.87 -8.85
N HIS A 194 -0.89 -17.14 -8.02
CA HIS A 194 0.03 -17.67 -7.02
C HIS A 194 -0.60 -17.70 -5.62
N PRO A 195 -0.23 -18.64 -4.75
CA PRO A 195 -0.86 -18.79 -3.43
C PRO A 195 -0.67 -17.55 -2.55
N MET A 196 -1.80 -16.98 -2.15
CA MET A 196 -1.93 -15.85 -1.22
C MET A 196 -1.81 -16.26 0.25
N ASP A 197 -1.33 -17.47 0.51
CA ASP A 197 -1.40 -18.10 1.84
C ASP A 197 -0.41 -17.46 2.83
N SER A 198 0.41 -16.50 2.38
CA SER A 198 1.35 -15.76 3.23
C SER A 198 1.46 -14.29 2.82
N ILE A 199 1.85 -13.44 3.77
CA ILE A 199 2.16 -12.01 3.53
C ILE A 199 3.25 -11.85 2.45
N ALA A 200 4.18 -12.80 2.36
CA ALA A 200 5.21 -12.82 1.31
C ALA A 200 4.62 -13.07 -0.09
N GLY A 201 3.54 -13.85 -0.19
CA GLY A 201 2.75 -14.04 -1.41
C GLY A 201 1.98 -12.79 -1.85
N LEU A 202 1.76 -11.84 -0.94
CA LEU A 202 1.14 -10.53 -1.24
C LEU A 202 2.09 -9.56 -1.93
N ARG A 203 3.36 -9.92 -2.12
CA ARG A 203 4.39 -9.02 -2.68
C ARG A 203 4.03 -8.49 -4.07
N ASP A 204 3.28 -9.28 -4.83
CA ASP A 204 2.90 -8.95 -6.19
C ASP A 204 1.59 -8.14 -6.26
N LEU A 205 0.87 -7.99 -5.15
CA LEU A 205 -0.30 -7.11 -5.10
C LEU A 205 0.05 -5.64 -5.36
N PRO A 206 -0.91 -4.82 -5.83
CA PRO A 206 -0.72 -3.39 -5.92
C PRO A 206 -0.29 -2.76 -4.61
N MET A 207 0.65 -1.84 -4.77
CA MET A 207 1.32 -1.13 -3.72
C MET A 207 0.30 -0.42 -2.81
N GLY A 208 0.05 -1.03 -1.66
CA GLY A 208 -0.89 -0.54 -0.65
C GLY A 208 -1.81 -1.62 -0.10
N MET A 209 -2.23 -2.57 -0.96
CA MET A 209 -3.12 -3.65 -0.57
C MET A 209 -2.44 -4.61 0.41
N ALA A 210 -1.17 -4.97 0.16
CA ALA A 210 -0.41 -5.81 1.07
C ALA A 210 -0.27 -5.17 2.47
N ALA A 211 -0.05 -3.85 2.53
CA ALA A 211 0.03 -3.12 3.80
C ALA A 211 -1.33 -3.07 4.50
N LEU A 212 -2.42 -2.89 3.75
CA LEU A 212 -3.79 -2.82 4.26
C LEU A 212 -4.31 -4.17 4.80
N LEU A 213 -3.98 -5.26 4.09
CA LEU A 213 -4.23 -6.63 4.57
C LEU A 213 -3.41 -6.90 5.84
N SER A 214 -2.13 -6.52 5.84
CA SER A 214 -1.25 -6.71 6.99
C SER A 214 -1.66 -5.89 8.21
N SER A 215 -2.38 -4.77 8.04
CA SER A 215 -2.86 -3.95 9.15
C SER A 215 -4.19 -4.44 9.75
N SER A 216 -4.80 -5.48 9.18
CA SER A 216 -6.16 -5.94 9.52
C SER A 216 -6.15 -7.47 9.73
N PRO A 217 -5.55 -7.97 10.81
CA PRO A 217 -5.31 -9.41 11.03
C PRO A 217 -6.61 -10.23 11.10
N GLU A 218 -7.69 -9.67 11.66
CA GLU A 218 -8.98 -10.35 11.75
C GLU A 218 -9.62 -10.55 10.37
N TYR A 219 -9.49 -9.56 9.49
CA TYR A 219 -9.90 -9.71 8.09
C TYR A 219 -9.00 -10.71 7.36
N TRP A 220 -7.69 -10.68 7.65
CA TRP A 220 -6.71 -11.59 7.04
C TRP A 220 -7.02 -13.06 7.34
N GLU A 221 -7.36 -13.38 8.59
CA GLU A 221 -7.75 -14.73 8.99
C GLU A 221 -8.97 -15.21 8.17
N ARG A 222 -10.03 -14.41 8.11
CA ARG A 222 -11.21 -14.72 7.28
C ARG A 222 -10.85 -14.87 5.81
N PHE A 223 -10.00 -13.98 5.28
CA PHE A 223 -9.59 -13.99 3.88
C PHE A 223 -8.88 -15.30 3.49
N GLN A 224 -8.08 -15.89 4.41
CA GLN A 224 -7.42 -17.17 4.18
C GLN A 224 -8.41 -18.35 4.04
N TYR A 225 -9.54 -18.30 4.74
CA TYR A 225 -10.58 -19.35 4.67
C TYR A 225 -11.50 -19.23 3.45
N MET A 226 -11.45 -18.14 2.69
CA MET A 226 -12.24 -17.95 1.46
C MET A 226 -11.75 -18.86 0.33
N THR A 227 -12.64 -19.25 -0.58
CA THR A 227 -12.24 -19.92 -1.84
C THR A 227 -11.39 -19.02 -2.72
N ALA A 228 -10.65 -19.60 -3.67
CA ALA A 228 -9.83 -18.81 -4.60
C ALA A 228 -10.66 -17.77 -5.38
N GLY A 229 -11.86 -18.13 -5.83
CA GLY A 229 -12.77 -17.21 -6.54
C GLY A 229 -13.26 -16.06 -5.65
N GLU A 230 -13.59 -16.34 -4.39
CA GLU A 230 -13.98 -15.32 -3.41
C GLU A 230 -12.82 -14.38 -3.11
N ARG A 231 -11.60 -14.90 -2.89
CA ARG A 231 -10.41 -14.07 -2.68
C ARG A 231 -10.14 -13.14 -3.85
N ILE A 232 -10.30 -13.61 -5.09
CA ILE A 232 -10.13 -12.77 -6.30
C ILE A 232 -11.17 -11.65 -6.32
N ARG A 233 -12.45 -11.99 -6.09
CA ARG A 233 -13.55 -11.01 -6.10
C ARG A 233 -13.37 -9.96 -5.00
N GLU A 234 -13.07 -10.39 -3.77
CA GLU A 234 -12.86 -9.51 -2.63
C GLU A 234 -11.63 -8.61 -2.83
N THR A 235 -10.52 -9.18 -3.28
CA THR A 235 -9.29 -8.40 -3.54
C THR A 235 -9.54 -7.33 -4.59
N ALA A 236 -10.21 -7.67 -5.69
CA ALA A 236 -10.52 -6.71 -6.73
C ALA A 236 -11.54 -5.66 -6.28
N ARG A 237 -12.54 -6.01 -5.47
CA ARG A 237 -13.48 -5.05 -4.87
C ARG A 237 -12.75 -4.04 -3.98
N VAL A 238 -11.91 -4.51 -3.06
CA VAL A 238 -11.13 -3.64 -2.17
C VAL A 238 -10.17 -2.77 -2.98
N MET A 239 -9.41 -3.38 -3.89
CA MET A 239 -8.47 -2.68 -4.76
C MET A 239 -9.14 -1.62 -5.61
N THR A 240 -10.31 -1.92 -6.19
CA THR A 240 -11.09 -0.94 -6.97
C THR A 240 -11.47 0.25 -6.12
N ASN A 241 -11.93 0.04 -4.88
CA ASN A 241 -12.23 1.14 -3.97
C ASN A 241 -10.97 1.91 -3.56
N VAL A 242 -9.86 1.25 -3.25
CA VAL A 242 -8.59 1.92 -2.95
C VAL A 242 -8.15 2.80 -4.13
N ILE A 243 -8.14 2.26 -5.34
CA ILE A 243 -7.73 3.01 -6.55
C ILE A 243 -8.69 4.16 -6.81
N ALA A 244 -9.99 3.94 -6.73
CA ALA A 244 -11.00 4.95 -7.05
C ALA A 244 -11.09 6.06 -6.00
N LEU A 245 -10.73 5.82 -4.74
CA LEU A 245 -10.89 6.82 -3.66
C LEU A 245 -9.58 7.30 -3.08
N TRP A 246 -8.43 6.68 -3.41
CA TRP A 246 -7.09 7.08 -2.98
C TRP A 246 -6.11 7.25 -4.15
N GLY A 247 -6.45 6.79 -5.36
CA GLY A 247 -5.56 6.79 -6.52
C GLY A 247 -4.51 5.68 -6.45
N THR A 248 -3.58 5.68 -7.40
CA THR A 248 -2.39 4.82 -7.36
C THR A 248 -1.20 5.54 -6.75
N ALA A 249 -0.48 4.84 -5.87
CA ALA A 249 0.79 5.34 -5.34
C ALA A 249 1.85 5.29 -6.45
N SER A 250 2.09 6.41 -7.14
CA SER A 250 3.23 6.55 -8.05
C SER A 250 4.54 6.33 -7.27
N ALA A 251 5.15 5.17 -7.47
CA ALA A 251 6.49 4.79 -7.01
C ALA A 251 6.76 4.95 -5.50
N SER A 252 6.56 3.86 -4.76
CA SER A 252 6.94 3.60 -3.35
C SER A 252 5.94 4.07 -2.29
N ILE A 253 5.38 3.12 -1.52
CA ILE A 253 4.96 3.38 -0.13
C ILE A 253 6.21 3.87 0.58
N ARG A 254 6.23 5.14 0.98
CA ARG A 254 7.24 5.60 1.91
C ARG A 254 6.80 5.12 3.29
N THR A 255 7.59 4.25 3.92
CA THR A 255 7.49 4.06 5.37
C THR A 255 7.88 5.38 6.00
N VAL A 256 6.90 6.17 6.43
CA VAL A 256 7.16 7.42 7.14
C VAL A 256 7.18 7.05 8.62
N THR A 257 8.37 7.10 9.22
CA THR A 257 8.48 7.24 10.67
C THR A 257 8.29 8.72 10.94
N ARG A 258 7.08 9.13 11.31
CA ARG A 258 6.82 10.54 11.60
C ARG A 258 7.43 10.83 12.98
N ALA A 259 8.60 11.46 13.00
CA ALA A 259 9.04 12.19 14.18
C ALA A 259 8.11 13.42 14.29
N LEU A 260 7.01 13.25 15.01
CA LEU A 260 6.03 14.30 15.21
C LEU A 260 6.64 15.41 16.05
N ALA A 261 6.91 16.54 15.41
CA ALA A 261 7.23 17.79 16.08
C ALA A 261 5.97 18.58 16.51
N CYS A 262 4.77 18.00 16.42
CA CYS A 262 3.54 18.61 16.93
C CYS A 262 2.76 17.60 17.76
N VAL A 263 2.36 18.04 18.95
CA VAL A 263 1.83 17.23 20.06
C VAL A 263 0.45 16.61 19.76
N ASP A 264 -0.24 16.98 18.68
CA ASP A 264 -1.62 16.52 18.37
C ASP A 264 -1.92 16.25 16.88
N ALA A 265 -0.98 15.66 16.13
CA ALA A 265 -1.22 15.41 14.70
C ALA A 265 -2.14 14.18 14.47
N THR A 266 -3.44 14.41 14.33
CA THR A 266 -4.38 13.40 13.82
C THR A 266 -4.17 13.18 12.33
N VAL A 267 -4.09 11.91 11.91
CA VAL A 267 -3.95 11.55 10.49
C VAL A 267 -5.10 10.63 10.04
N PRO A 268 -5.50 10.70 8.77
CA PRO A 268 -6.43 9.74 8.21
C PRO A 268 -5.74 8.38 8.04
N VAL A 269 -6.25 7.39 8.77
CA VAL A 269 -5.82 6.00 8.74
C VAL A 269 -6.77 5.18 7.90
N LEU A 270 -6.24 4.42 6.94
CA LEU A 270 -7.02 3.46 6.15
C LEU A 270 -6.81 2.04 6.71
N SER A 271 -7.90 1.33 6.98
CA SER A 271 -7.92 -0.06 7.48
C SER A 271 -9.01 -0.87 6.78
N LEU A 272 -9.04 -2.19 7.01
CA LEU A 272 -10.16 -3.05 6.61
C LEU A 272 -10.93 -3.49 7.85
N SER A 273 -12.26 -3.46 7.77
CA SER A 273 -13.12 -4.10 8.76
C SER A 273 -13.00 -5.63 8.65
N THR A 274 -13.52 -6.33 9.66
CA THR A 274 -13.71 -7.80 9.65
C THR A 274 -14.52 -8.29 8.45
N ASP A 275 -15.36 -7.43 7.88
CA ASP A 275 -16.16 -7.70 6.69
C ASP A 275 -15.50 -7.29 5.37
N GLY A 276 -14.24 -6.83 5.42
CA GLY A 276 -13.50 -6.39 4.25
C GLY A 276 -13.97 -5.05 3.71
N LEU A 277 -14.74 -4.27 4.49
CA LEU A 277 -15.06 -2.90 4.12
C LEU A 277 -13.87 -2.01 4.43
N LEU A 278 -13.52 -1.13 3.50
CA LEU A 278 -12.53 -0.10 3.78
C LEU A 278 -13.08 0.86 4.82
N VAL A 279 -12.26 1.13 5.83
CA VAL A 279 -12.59 2.05 6.92
C VAL A 279 -11.54 3.15 6.95
N VAL A 280 -12.02 4.38 7.15
CA VAL A 280 -11.19 5.56 7.31
C VAL A 280 -11.46 6.14 8.69
N GLU A 281 -10.40 6.32 9.47
CA GLU A 281 -10.47 6.90 10.81
C GLU A 281 -9.43 8.00 10.99
N ARG A 282 -9.74 9.04 11.75
CA ARG A 282 -8.73 10.03 12.16
C ARG A 282 -8.17 9.61 13.51
N ILE A 283 -6.90 9.20 13.52
CA ILE A 283 -6.23 8.74 14.74
C ILE A 283 -5.06 9.67 15.03
N ALA A 284 -4.91 10.08 16.30
CA ALA A 284 -3.70 10.72 16.77
C ALA A 284 -2.57 9.69 16.72
N VAL A 285 -1.58 9.89 15.87
CA VAL A 285 -0.48 8.92 15.76
C VAL A 285 0.47 9.13 16.93
N PRO A 286 0.68 8.13 17.81
CA PRO A 286 1.68 8.26 18.86
C PRO A 286 3.09 8.37 18.26
N VAL A 287 3.94 9.17 18.91
CA VAL A 287 5.34 9.37 18.51
C VAL A 287 6.05 8.00 18.50
N GLY A 288 6.68 7.64 17.37
CA GLY A 288 7.46 6.40 17.25
C GLY A 288 6.78 5.25 16.48
N ARG A 289 5.53 5.40 16.02
CA ARG A 289 4.85 4.38 15.20
C ARG A 289 5.27 4.47 13.72
N SER A 290 5.50 3.31 13.08
CA SER A 290 5.76 3.23 11.64
C SER A 290 4.45 3.21 10.85
N ALA A 291 4.35 4.07 9.83
CA ALA A 291 3.17 4.15 8.99
C ALA A 291 3.53 4.07 7.51
N ALA A 292 2.68 3.41 6.73
CA ALA A 292 2.79 3.30 5.28
C ALA A 292 1.95 4.39 4.62
N LEU A 293 2.56 5.22 3.77
CA LEU A 293 1.83 6.25 3.02
C LEU A 293 1.29 5.68 1.70
N LEU A 294 -0.03 5.73 1.50
CA LEU A 294 -0.73 5.48 0.24
C LEU A 294 -0.92 6.77 -0.54
N GLY A 295 -0.12 6.98 -1.59
CA GLY A 295 -0.23 8.13 -2.49
C GLY A 295 0.94 9.10 -2.39
N GLY A 296 1.25 9.77 -3.50
CA GLY A 296 2.40 10.69 -3.64
C GLY A 296 2.06 12.18 -3.54
N GLY A 297 0.82 12.54 -3.17
CA GLY A 297 0.33 13.93 -3.15
C GLY A 297 -0.30 14.36 -1.82
N PRO A 298 -0.71 15.63 -1.70
CA PRO A 298 -1.51 16.11 -0.57
C PRO A 298 -2.84 15.35 -0.58
N GLY A 299 -3.09 14.58 0.47
CA GLY A 299 -4.22 13.63 0.52
C GLY A 299 -3.83 12.16 0.45
N ALA A 300 -2.57 11.81 0.73
CA ALA A 300 -2.18 10.41 0.87
C ALA A 300 -2.79 9.79 2.15
N GLY A 301 -3.41 8.62 2.03
CA GLY A 301 -3.94 7.85 3.17
C GLY A 301 -2.80 7.20 3.92
N ILE A 302 -2.86 7.14 5.25
CA ILE A 302 -1.84 6.45 6.04
C ILE A 302 -2.38 5.07 6.42
N ILE A 303 -1.69 4.00 6.07
CA ILE A 303 -1.94 2.69 6.69
C ILE A 303 -1.06 2.61 7.92
N LEU A 304 -1.68 2.59 9.10
CA LEU A 304 -0.95 2.30 10.33
C LEU A 304 -0.70 0.79 10.38
N GLN A 305 0.58 0.41 10.46
CA GLN A 305 0.89 -0.95 10.87
C GLN A 305 0.56 -1.04 12.36
N ARG A 306 -0.36 -1.94 12.71
CA ARG A 306 -0.54 -2.36 14.11
C ARG A 306 0.70 -3.16 14.48
N VAL A 307 1.54 -2.57 15.32
CA VAL A 307 2.29 -3.36 16.30
C VAL A 307 1.31 -3.43 17.46
N ASP A 308 0.90 -4.64 17.85
CA ASP A 308 -0.06 -4.81 18.94
C ASP A 308 0.41 -4.05 20.17
N ASP A 309 -0.41 -3.11 20.62
CA ASP A 309 -0.20 -2.37 21.85
C ASP A 309 -0.41 -3.36 23.01
N ALA A 310 0.69 -3.68 23.70
CA ALA A 310 0.69 -4.53 24.87
C ALA A 310 -0.12 -3.90 26.02
N VAL A 311 -1.14 -4.62 26.52
CA VAL A 311 -1.60 -4.52 27.92
C VAL A 311 -1.98 -5.91 28.44
N ASP A 312 -1.08 -6.38 29.30
CA ASP A 312 -1.23 -7.09 30.57
C ASP A 312 -2.10 -8.35 30.76
N SER A 313 -1.44 -9.29 31.44
CA SER A 313 -1.92 -10.38 32.29
C SER A 313 -2.58 -11.63 31.70
N THR A 314 -1.87 -12.73 31.97
CA THR A 314 -2.32 -14.13 32.11
C THR A 314 -2.80 -14.87 30.86
N VAL A 315 -1.87 -15.61 30.25
CA VAL A 315 -2.23 -16.81 29.48
C VAL A 315 -1.50 -18.00 30.07
N GLU A 316 -2.25 -18.84 30.77
CA GLU A 316 -1.89 -20.23 30.97
C GLU A 316 -1.90 -20.95 29.61
N ALA A 317 -0.77 -21.60 29.35
CA ALA A 317 -0.58 -22.87 28.65
C ALA A 317 -1.41 -23.21 27.40
N GLY A 318 -0.72 -23.33 26.26
CA GLY A 318 -1.06 -24.35 25.25
C GLY A 318 -0.46 -24.13 23.86
N GLY A 319 0.69 -24.76 23.58
CA GLY A 319 1.07 -25.19 22.23
C GLY A 319 2.14 -24.37 21.48
N GLU A 320 3.40 -24.77 21.67
CA GLU A 320 4.61 -24.56 20.84
C GLU A 320 5.09 -23.11 20.54
N SER A 321 6.01 -22.67 21.39
CA SER A 321 6.66 -21.36 21.44
C SER A 321 7.46 -20.97 20.17
N PRO A 322 7.30 -19.72 19.65
CA PRO A 322 8.31 -19.08 18.81
C PRO A 322 9.59 -18.83 19.64
N ALA A 323 10.75 -19.01 19.00
CA ALA A 323 12.05 -18.96 19.69
C ALA A 323 12.30 -17.64 20.48
N PRO A 324 13.04 -17.68 21.60
CA PRO A 324 12.95 -16.71 22.70
C PRO A 324 13.50 -15.29 22.47
N TRP A 325 13.89 -14.93 21.25
CA TRP A 325 14.68 -13.71 21.00
C TRP A 325 13.90 -12.58 20.31
N ALA A 326 12.65 -12.82 19.88
CA ALA A 326 11.74 -11.75 19.46
C ALA A 326 11.34 -10.77 20.61
N ALA A 327 11.73 -11.09 21.85
CA ALA A 327 11.49 -10.28 23.04
C ALA A 327 12.63 -9.32 23.40
N SER A 328 13.75 -9.30 22.66
CA SER A 328 14.81 -8.32 22.90
C SER A 328 14.60 -7.11 21.99
N GLY A 329 14.42 -5.93 22.57
CA GLY A 329 14.23 -4.64 21.87
C GLY A 329 15.47 -4.15 21.09
N THR A 330 16.24 -5.06 20.50
CA THR A 330 17.48 -4.77 19.79
C THR A 330 17.18 -4.35 18.34
N PRO A 331 17.69 -3.20 17.86
CA PRO A 331 17.49 -2.78 16.48
C PRO A 331 17.96 -3.82 15.46
N ALA A 332 17.06 -4.23 14.56
CA ALA A 332 17.34 -5.10 13.42
C ALA A 332 17.32 -4.29 12.11
N TYR A 333 18.25 -4.57 11.20
CA TYR A 333 18.53 -3.76 10.03
C TYR A 333 18.18 -4.50 8.72
N SER A 334 17.81 -3.74 7.68
CA SER A 334 17.47 -4.31 6.36
C SER A 334 18.67 -4.73 5.52
N SER A 335 19.90 -4.37 5.91
CA SER A 335 21.13 -4.74 5.21
C SER A 335 22.34 -4.65 6.13
N PHE A 336 23.41 -5.39 5.81
CA PHE A 336 24.67 -5.25 6.51
C PHE A 336 25.28 -3.83 6.39
N LYS A 337 25.03 -3.14 5.29
CA LYS A 337 25.47 -1.74 5.10
C LYS A 337 24.76 -0.78 6.06
N SER A 338 23.46 -0.97 6.30
CA SER A 338 22.72 -0.15 7.29
C SER A 338 23.14 -0.49 8.72
N PHE A 339 23.39 -1.76 9.03
CA PHE A 339 24.00 -2.17 10.30
C PHE A 339 25.35 -1.46 10.54
N LYS A 340 26.29 -1.53 9.59
CA LYS A 340 27.60 -0.87 9.71
C LYS A 340 27.52 0.65 9.83
N ARG A 341 26.57 1.29 9.15
CA ARG A 341 26.35 2.74 9.27
C ARG A 341 25.86 3.14 10.67
N ALA A 342 25.04 2.30 11.31
CA ALA A 342 24.54 2.54 12.66
C ALA A 342 25.57 2.19 13.74
N MET A 343 26.35 1.12 13.54
CA MET A 343 27.28 0.59 14.54
C MET A 343 28.72 1.12 14.42
N GLY A 344 29.09 1.71 13.28
CA GLY A 344 30.46 2.14 13.00
C GLY A 344 31.43 0.99 12.68
N SER A 345 32.72 1.26 12.80
CA SER A 345 33.77 0.22 12.65
C SER A 345 33.68 -0.81 13.79
N ALA A 346 34.01 -2.07 13.51
CA ALA A 346 34.03 -3.15 14.52
C ALA A 346 35.06 -2.94 15.66
N GLY A 347 35.92 -1.92 15.55
CA GLY A 347 37.03 -1.64 16.44
C GLY A 347 38.38 -1.94 15.78
N GLU A 348 39.46 -1.38 16.33
CA GLU A 348 40.82 -1.66 15.87
C GLU A 348 41.13 -3.16 16.00
N GLY A 349 41.72 -3.75 14.95
CA GLY A 349 42.03 -5.18 14.91
C GLY A 349 40.84 -6.15 14.74
N LYS A 350 39.61 -5.64 14.64
CA LYS A 350 38.37 -6.44 14.61
C LYS A 350 37.57 -6.32 13.31
N GLU A 351 36.74 -7.32 13.06
CA GLU A 351 35.79 -7.40 11.95
C GLU A 351 34.41 -7.82 12.46
N TRP A 352 33.36 -7.34 11.79
CA TRP A 352 32.00 -7.76 12.07
C TRP A 352 31.77 -9.19 11.56
N HIS A 353 31.36 -10.09 12.46
CA HIS A 353 31.09 -11.48 12.14
C HIS A 353 29.62 -11.84 12.37
N HIS A 354 29.03 -12.60 11.45
CA HIS A 354 27.68 -13.14 11.60
C HIS A 354 27.72 -14.56 12.16
N LEU A 355 27.04 -14.79 13.28
CA LEU A 355 26.87 -16.12 13.88
C LEU A 355 26.12 -17.08 12.93
N VAL A 356 25.03 -16.59 12.34
CA VAL A 356 24.36 -17.20 11.19
C VAL A 356 24.81 -16.47 9.93
N GLU A 357 25.54 -17.15 9.05
CA GLU A 357 26.16 -16.54 7.87
C GLU A 357 25.14 -15.84 6.95
N GLN A 358 25.55 -14.70 6.41
CA GLN A 358 24.81 -13.97 5.37
C GLN A 358 25.01 -14.62 3.99
N THR A 359 24.47 -15.82 3.80
CA THR A 359 24.38 -16.44 2.46
C THR A 359 23.06 -16.09 1.80
N ASP A 360 22.99 -16.07 0.46
CA ASP A 360 21.73 -15.81 -0.26
C ASP A 360 20.60 -16.77 0.18
N GLY A 361 20.96 -18.02 0.48
CA GLY A 361 20.04 -19.01 1.04
C GLY A 361 19.50 -18.62 2.42
N ASN A 362 20.35 -18.17 3.33
CA ASN A 362 19.92 -17.73 4.65
C ASN A 362 19.17 -16.39 4.61
N VAL A 363 19.55 -15.48 3.72
CA VAL A 363 18.83 -14.23 3.49
C VAL A 363 17.41 -14.52 3.01
N ALA A 364 17.24 -15.48 2.10
CA ALA A 364 15.92 -15.91 1.63
C ALA A 364 15.10 -16.62 2.72
N ARG A 365 15.74 -17.47 3.54
CA ARG A 365 15.05 -18.29 4.55
C ARG A 365 14.70 -17.54 5.83
N PHE A 366 15.60 -16.70 6.33
CA PHE A 366 15.47 -16.05 7.66
C PHE A 366 15.22 -14.55 7.56
N GLY A 367 15.43 -13.98 6.37
CA GLY A 367 15.28 -12.55 6.15
C GLY A 367 16.46 -11.72 6.67
N PRO A 368 16.65 -10.51 6.14
CA PRO A 368 17.79 -9.66 6.48
C PRO A 368 17.80 -9.21 7.94
N LYS A 369 16.63 -9.05 8.58
CA LYS A 369 16.52 -8.57 9.97
C LYS A 369 17.02 -9.60 10.99
N ALA A 370 16.78 -10.90 10.76
CA ALA A 370 17.31 -11.96 11.61
C ALA A 370 18.84 -12.09 11.50
N LEU A 371 19.38 -11.76 10.32
CA LEU A 371 20.82 -11.81 10.07
C LEU A 371 21.56 -10.52 10.47
N HIS A 372 20.91 -9.36 10.41
CA HIS A 372 21.50 -8.05 10.65
C HIS A 372 20.94 -7.41 11.91
N ASN A 373 21.39 -7.90 13.06
CA ASN A 373 21.09 -7.32 14.37
C ASN A 373 22.27 -7.59 15.31
N ARG A 374 22.26 -7.01 16.50
CA ARG A 374 23.38 -7.15 17.46
C ARG A 374 23.42 -8.50 18.18
N GLU A 375 22.40 -9.35 18.00
CA GLU A 375 22.37 -10.70 18.58
C GLU A 375 22.97 -11.76 17.65
N ASN A 376 23.00 -11.48 16.35
CA ASN A 376 23.59 -12.31 15.32
C ASN A 376 24.92 -11.75 14.79
N ILE A 377 25.17 -10.44 14.92
CA ILE A 377 26.41 -9.80 14.49
C ILE A 377 27.18 -9.28 15.70
N LEU A 378 28.44 -9.68 15.81
CA LEU A 378 29.35 -9.25 16.87
C LEU A 378 30.76 -8.98 16.33
N PRO A 379 31.54 -8.10 16.99
CA PRO A 379 32.90 -7.82 16.56
C PRO A 379 33.84 -8.96 17.00
N LEU A 380 34.64 -9.50 16.07
CA LEU A 380 35.64 -10.53 16.31
C LEU A 380 37.03 -10.08 15.87
N ASP A 381 38.06 -10.55 16.56
CA ASP A 381 39.45 -10.33 16.13
C ASP A 381 39.70 -10.96 14.76
N LYS A 382 40.44 -10.26 13.89
CA LYS A 382 40.69 -10.70 12.51
C LYS A 382 41.26 -12.13 12.41
N SER A 383 42.15 -12.50 13.32
CA SER A 383 42.75 -13.83 13.36
C SER A 383 41.71 -14.92 13.67
N LEU A 384 40.80 -14.66 14.62
CA LEU A 384 39.70 -15.56 14.96
C LEU A 384 38.66 -15.63 13.84
N HIS A 385 38.31 -14.47 13.25
CA HIS A 385 37.41 -14.40 12.11
C HIS A 385 37.90 -15.23 10.91
N SER A 386 39.21 -15.18 10.63
CA SER A 386 39.84 -15.99 9.59
C SER A 386 39.83 -17.49 9.90
N ARG A 387 40.12 -17.88 11.15
CA ARG A 387 40.08 -19.29 11.59
C ARG A 387 38.68 -19.90 11.48
N ILE A 388 37.64 -19.18 11.92
CA ILE A 388 36.24 -19.61 11.80
C ILE A 388 35.87 -19.75 10.31
N SER A 389 36.23 -18.75 9.49
CA SER A 389 35.98 -18.79 8.04
C SER A 389 36.66 -19.98 7.35
N GLY A 390 37.88 -20.31 7.77
CA GLY A 390 38.62 -21.49 7.32
C GLY A 390 37.94 -22.80 7.73
N TYR A 391 37.47 -22.88 8.97
CA TYR A 391 36.73 -24.06 9.46
C TYR A 391 35.41 -24.28 8.71
N TYR A 392 34.63 -23.23 8.44
CA TYR A 392 33.39 -23.33 7.67
C TYR A 392 33.62 -23.81 6.22
N SER A 393 34.79 -23.52 5.67
CA SER A 393 35.20 -23.98 4.33
C SER A 393 35.88 -25.36 4.32
N SER A 394 36.10 -25.97 5.49
CA SER A 394 36.71 -27.30 5.61
C SER A 394 35.68 -28.43 5.52
N ILE A 395 36.13 -29.64 5.18
CA ILE A 395 35.34 -30.86 5.25
C ILE A 395 35.68 -31.56 6.57
N GLN A 396 34.66 -31.87 7.36
CA GLN A 396 34.81 -32.52 8.66
C GLN A 396 34.21 -33.92 8.63
N PRO A 397 34.62 -34.85 9.50
CA PRO A 397 34.09 -36.22 9.48
C PRO A 397 32.55 -36.31 9.55
N PHE A 398 31.91 -35.41 10.30
CA PHE A 398 30.44 -35.39 10.47
C PHE A 398 29.67 -34.83 9.27
N THR A 399 30.32 -34.10 8.36
CA THR A 399 29.64 -33.44 7.23
C THR A 399 29.41 -34.37 6.04
N ARG A 400 29.91 -35.62 6.12
CA ARG A 400 29.79 -36.66 5.08
C ARG A 400 30.29 -36.18 3.72
N GLY A 401 31.49 -35.57 3.70
CA GLY A 401 32.15 -35.14 2.46
C GLY A 401 31.78 -33.74 1.95
N ARG A 402 30.91 -33.01 2.66
CA ARG A 402 30.56 -31.61 2.35
C ARG A 402 31.39 -30.63 3.16
N THR A 403 31.49 -29.37 2.73
CA THR A 403 32.02 -28.33 3.63
C THR A 403 31.11 -28.17 4.84
N VAL A 404 31.64 -27.70 5.97
CA VAL A 404 30.84 -27.39 7.16
C VAL A 404 29.72 -26.41 6.80
N ARG A 405 29.99 -25.39 5.98
CA ARG A 405 28.99 -24.42 5.48
C ARG A 405 27.85 -25.09 4.72
N ASP A 406 28.15 -26.00 3.80
CA ASP A 406 27.13 -26.68 3.00
C ASP A 406 26.30 -27.67 3.83
N TRP A 407 26.93 -28.32 4.81
CA TRP A 407 26.23 -29.18 5.76
C TRP A 407 25.31 -28.39 6.69
N LEU A 408 25.73 -27.18 7.10
CA LEU A 408 24.96 -26.30 7.97
C LEU A 408 23.77 -25.65 7.25
N ARG A 409 23.89 -25.44 5.93
CA ARG A 409 22.92 -24.73 5.08
C ARG A 409 21.45 -25.14 5.23
N PRO A 410 21.06 -26.43 5.28
CA PRO A 410 19.65 -26.82 5.43
C PRO A 410 19.10 -26.64 6.85
N GLN A 411 19.95 -26.51 7.87
CA GLN A 411 19.53 -26.48 9.27
C GLN A 411 18.76 -25.20 9.61
N SER A 412 18.03 -25.23 10.73
CA SER A 412 17.26 -24.09 11.26
C SER A 412 18.17 -22.96 11.74
N PHE A 413 17.62 -21.74 11.84
CA PHE A 413 18.37 -20.58 12.33
C PHE A 413 19.00 -20.83 13.71
N VAL A 414 18.26 -21.46 14.63
CA VAL A 414 18.72 -21.77 15.99
C VAL A 414 19.93 -22.70 15.94
N GLU A 415 19.84 -23.80 15.18
CA GLU A 415 20.95 -24.75 15.03
C GLU A 415 22.18 -24.10 14.37
N GLN A 416 21.98 -23.25 13.35
CA GLN A 416 23.09 -22.51 12.73
C GLN A 416 23.75 -21.55 13.73
N ARG A 417 22.95 -20.87 14.55
CA ARG A 417 23.43 -19.91 15.56
C ARG A 417 24.16 -20.60 16.70
N GLU A 418 23.62 -21.70 17.21
CA GLU A 418 24.27 -22.52 18.24
C GLU A 418 25.59 -23.08 17.73
N PHE A 419 25.63 -23.53 16.48
CA PHE A 419 26.86 -23.97 15.85
C PHE A 419 27.88 -22.82 15.71
N GLY A 420 27.46 -21.63 15.27
CA GLY A 420 28.33 -20.45 15.22
C GLY A 420 28.89 -20.04 16.58
N LEU A 421 28.05 -20.04 17.62
CA LEU A 421 28.47 -19.79 19.01
C LEU A 421 29.44 -20.85 19.53
N LYS A 422 29.20 -22.13 19.19
CA LYS A 422 30.11 -23.23 19.52
C LYS A 422 31.47 -23.03 18.84
N MET A 423 31.50 -22.70 17.55
CA MET A 423 32.75 -22.46 16.81
C MET A 423 33.52 -21.26 17.35
N MET A 424 32.85 -20.20 17.76
CA MET A 424 33.49 -19.10 18.46
C MET A 424 34.13 -19.50 19.78
N ARG A 425 33.53 -20.42 20.54
CA ARG A 425 34.13 -20.94 21.79
C ARG A 425 35.31 -21.88 21.50
N ASP A 426 35.11 -22.84 20.61
CA ASP A 426 36.09 -23.90 20.34
C ASP A 426 37.34 -23.38 19.61
N LEU A 427 37.16 -22.38 18.73
CA LEU A 427 38.26 -21.76 17.99
C LEU A 427 38.74 -20.45 18.64
N GLY A 428 37.92 -19.82 19.49
CA GLY A 428 38.28 -18.60 20.24
C GLY A 428 38.97 -18.87 21.57
N GLY A 429 38.98 -20.12 22.06
CA GLY A 429 39.90 -20.54 23.11
C GLY A 429 41.34 -20.32 22.67
N ALA A 430 42.12 -19.63 23.51
CA ALA A 430 43.54 -19.40 23.27
C ALA A 430 44.30 -20.74 23.10
N PRO A 431 45.44 -20.78 22.40
CA PRO A 431 46.47 -21.74 22.79
C PRO A 431 46.88 -21.53 24.26
#